data_AF-A0A949M945-F1
#
_entry.id   AF-A0A949M945-F1
#
_cell.length_a   1.000
_cell.length_b   1.000
_cell.length_c   1.000
_cell.angle_alpha   90.00
_cell.angle_beta   90.00
_cell.angle_gamma   90.00
#
_symmetry.space_group_name_H-M   'P 1'
#
loop_
_entity.id
_entity.type
_entity.pdbx_description
1 polymer ?
#
loop_
_entity_poly.entity_id
_entity_poly.type
_entity_poly.pdbx_seq_one_letter_code
_entity_poly.pdbx_strand_id
1 'polypeptide(L)'
;DHGYFFFAPNPGPSHLVALQESSSSLTTSKSLRSDAFIFPDRKEQWPRLLYHRYFMLSEFYNNSFAPSRLVQEDQSDPMFVQRWTSDRLFYQTLQRSMAKSLEANLGRMQSLELIRLERPLGSPEEILQGGKRMDDSRSLIVLPEGPEDSVPTTQADQP
;
A
#
# COMPACT_ATOMS: atom_id res chain seq x y z
N ASP A 1 -2.58 -30.91 -16.92
CA ASP A 1 -2.96 -29.57 -17.42
C ASP A 1 -2.10 -28.51 -16.72
N HIS A 2 -0.81 -28.43 -17.05
CA HIS A 2 0.21 -27.74 -16.21
C HIS A 2 1.13 -26.78 -16.98
N GLY A 3 0.84 -26.49 -18.26
CA GLY A 3 1.68 -25.62 -19.10
C GLY A 3 1.34 -24.12 -19.02
N TYR A 4 0.11 -23.77 -18.64
CA TYR A 4 -0.36 -22.38 -18.66
C TYR A 4 0.33 -21.47 -17.63
N PHE A 5 0.71 -22.02 -16.47
CA PHE A 5 1.43 -21.27 -15.43
C PHE A 5 2.86 -20.85 -15.86
N PHE A 6 3.45 -21.52 -16.85
CA PHE A 6 4.76 -21.15 -17.38
C PHE A 6 4.70 -19.87 -18.24
N PHE A 7 3.62 -19.69 -18.99
CA PHE A 7 3.44 -18.53 -19.88
C PHE A 7 2.69 -17.37 -19.23
N ALA A 8 1.90 -17.64 -18.19
CA ALA A 8 1.18 -16.65 -17.42
C ALA A 8 1.28 -17.00 -15.93
N PRO A 9 2.41 -16.66 -15.27
CA PRO A 9 2.48 -16.76 -13.82
C PRO A 9 1.33 -15.95 -13.21
N ASN A 10 0.78 -16.44 -12.10
CA ASN A 10 -0.29 -15.75 -11.39
C ASN A 10 0.17 -14.31 -11.05
N PRO A 11 -0.49 -13.28 -11.58
CA PRO A 11 0.01 -11.90 -11.47
C PRO A 11 -0.02 -11.35 -10.05
N GLY A 12 -0.69 -12.02 -9.10
CA GLY A 12 -0.82 -11.52 -7.73
C GLY A 12 -1.66 -10.23 -7.64
N PRO A 13 -1.86 -9.72 -6.41
CA PRO A 13 -2.53 -8.43 -6.23
C PRO A 13 -1.68 -7.29 -6.80
N SER A 14 -2.35 -6.17 -7.09
CA SER A 14 -1.66 -4.95 -7.55
C SER A 14 -1.63 -3.92 -6.43
N HIS A 15 -0.54 -3.16 -6.36
CA HIS A 15 -0.33 -2.13 -5.36
C HIS A 15 -0.64 -0.76 -5.93
N LEU A 16 -1.25 0.08 -5.10
CA LEU A 16 -1.51 1.48 -5.39
C LEU A 16 -0.97 2.33 -4.24
N VAL A 17 -0.86 3.63 -4.47
CA VAL A 17 -0.61 4.60 -3.41
C VAL A 17 -1.73 5.62 -3.36
N ALA A 18 -2.12 5.98 -2.14
CA ALA A 18 -3.02 7.10 -1.90
C ALA A 18 -2.27 8.26 -1.25
N LEU A 19 -2.67 9.47 -1.61
CA LEU A 19 -2.19 10.70 -1.05
C LEU A 19 -3.37 11.45 -0.43
N GLN A 20 -3.32 11.70 0.87
CA GLN A 20 -4.40 12.38 1.60
C GLN A 20 -3.82 13.35 2.64
N GLU A 21 -4.64 14.28 3.13
CA GLU A 21 -4.21 15.22 4.17
C GLU A 21 -3.84 14.46 5.46
N SER A 22 -2.65 14.75 5.99
CA SER A 22 -2.18 14.11 7.22
C SER A 22 -3.03 14.56 8.40
N SER A 23 -3.63 13.60 9.11
CA SER A 23 -4.44 13.88 10.31
C SER A 23 -3.58 14.11 11.57
N SER A 24 -2.30 13.73 11.57
CA SER A 24 -1.37 13.82 12.70
C SER A 24 0.03 13.37 12.26
N SER A 25 1.07 14.09 12.69
CA SER A 25 2.42 14.17 12.10
C SER A 25 3.28 12.90 12.05
N LEU A 26 2.86 11.74 12.59
CA LEU A 26 3.80 10.63 12.83
C LEU A 26 3.34 9.22 12.42
N THR A 27 2.08 9.00 12.07
CA THR A 27 1.59 7.66 11.72
C THR A 27 0.69 7.70 10.50
N THR A 28 1.02 6.92 9.47
CA THR A 28 0.17 6.70 8.31
C THR A 28 -1.21 6.23 8.77
N SER A 29 -2.27 6.90 8.31
CA SER A 29 -3.64 6.57 8.66
C SER A 29 -4.00 5.12 8.30
N LYS A 30 -4.70 4.43 9.21
CA LYS A 30 -5.25 3.08 8.97
C LYS A 30 -6.48 3.09 8.06
N SER A 31 -7.01 4.26 7.72
CA SER A 31 -8.21 4.41 6.91
C SER A 31 -7.98 5.35 5.73
N LEU A 32 -8.47 4.93 4.56
CA LEU A 32 -8.49 5.74 3.35
C LEU A 32 -9.64 6.75 3.42
N ARG A 33 -9.33 8.04 3.27
CA ARG A 33 -10.33 9.10 3.20
C ARG A 33 -10.99 9.15 1.82
N SER A 34 -12.22 9.67 1.77
CA SER A 34 -12.98 9.81 0.52
C SER A 34 -12.38 10.85 -0.45
N ASP A 35 -11.60 11.80 0.06
CA ASP A 35 -10.92 12.86 -0.69
C ASP A 35 -9.46 12.51 -1.05
N ALA A 36 -9.03 11.27 -0.80
CA ALA A 36 -7.69 10.81 -1.13
C ALA A 36 -7.47 10.70 -2.65
N PHE A 37 -6.29 11.10 -3.11
CA PHE A 37 -5.85 10.94 -4.50
C PHE A 37 -5.18 9.58 -4.65
N ILE A 38 -5.67 8.75 -5.58
CA ILE A 38 -5.17 7.39 -5.78
C ILE A 38 -4.33 7.32 -7.06
N PHE A 39 -3.18 6.64 -6.98
CA PHE A 39 -2.28 6.42 -8.10
C PHE A 39 -1.91 4.93 -8.19
N PRO A 40 -1.92 4.32 -9.39
CA PRO A 40 -2.37 4.91 -10.65
C PRO A 40 -3.90 4.84 -10.84
N ASP A 41 -4.49 5.88 -11.41
CA ASP A 41 -5.87 5.99 -11.88
C ASP A 41 -5.91 6.12 -13.41
N ARG A 42 -6.68 5.24 -14.05
CA ARG A 42 -6.86 5.17 -15.51
C ARG A 42 -7.60 6.37 -16.09
N LYS A 43 -8.37 7.11 -15.29
CA LYS A 43 -9.11 8.29 -15.75
C LYS A 43 -8.24 9.55 -15.69
N GLU A 44 -7.44 9.68 -14.64
CA GLU A 44 -6.67 10.89 -14.37
C GLU A 44 -5.28 10.89 -15.03
N GLN A 45 -4.62 9.74 -15.16
CA GLN A 45 -3.23 9.69 -15.63
C GLN A 45 -3.10 9.21 -17.07
N TRP A 46 -3.46 10.13 -17.98
CA TRP A 46 -3.18 10.03 -19.42
C TRP A 46 -1.99 10.91 -19.82
N PRO A 47 -1.15 10.51 -20.79
CA PRO A 47 -1.25 9.31 -21.63
C PRO A 47 -0.86 8.01 -20.92
N ARG A 48 -1.08 6.83 -21.57
CA ARG A 48 -0.81 5.49 -21.00
C ARG A 48 0.57 5.36 -20.33
N LEU A 49 1.60 6.04 -20.85
CA LEU A 49 2.94 6.00 -20.27
C LEU A 49 3.00 6.64 -18.87
N LEU A 50 2.20 7.67 -18.61
CA LEU A 50 2.11 8.31 -17.29
C LEU A 50 1.45 7.37 -16.27
N TYR A 51 0.33 6.72 -16.65
CA TYR A 51 -0.27 5.65 -15.84
C TYR A 51 0.76 4.56 -15.54
N HIS A 52 1.49 4.09 -16.55
CA HIS A 52 2.49 3.04 -16.38
C HIS A 52 3.62 3.47 -15.44
N ARG A 53 4.07 4.73 -15.51
CA ARG A 53 5.06 5.26 -14.56
C ARG A 53 4.56 5.15 -13.11
N TYR A 54 3.33 5.56 -12.84
CA TYR A 54 2.76 5.48 -11.49
C TYR A 54 2.49 4.05 -11.04
N PHE A 55 2.12 3.17 -11.96
CA PHE A 55 2.07 1.74 -11.72
C PHE A 55 3.44 1.20 -11.29
N MET A 56 4.50 1.46 -12.06
CA MET A 56 5.84 0.99 -11.71
C MET A 56 6.33 1.57 -10.37
N LEU A 57 6.00 2.84 -10.08
CA LEU A 57 6.39 3.48 -8.82
C LEU A 57 5.65 2.91 -7.60
N SER A 58 4.35 2.62 -7.73
CA SER A 58 3.57 2.02 -6.63
C SER A 58 4.03 0.59 -6.33
N GLU A 59 4.30 -0.22 -7.36
CA GLU A 59 4.89 -1.55 -7.20
C GLU A 59 6.29 -1.49 -6.59
N PHE A 60 7.17 -0.60 -7.08
CA PHE A 60 8.51 -0.43 -6.52
C PHE A 60 8.49 0.01 -5.05
N TYR A 61 7.60 0.94 -4.70
CA TYR A 61 7.42 1.41 -3.33
C TYR A 61 6.98 0.28 -2.41
N ASN A 62 6.00 -0.52 -2.83
CA ASN A 62 5.54 -1.65 -2.04
C ASN A 62 6.61 -2.74 -1.88
N ASN A 63 7.36 -3.05 -2.93
CA ASN A 63 8.46 -4.02 -2.88
C ASN A 63 9.64 -3.56 -2.02
N SER A 64 9.73 -2.25 -1.77
CA SER A 64 10.74 -1.64 -0.89
C SER A 64 10.24 -1.52 0.56
N PHE A 65 9.08 -2.09 0.89
CA PHE A 65 8.46 -1.94 2.20
C PHE A 65 9.37 -2.44 3.33
N ALA A 66 9.55 -1.58 4.32
CA ALA A 66 10.17 -1.93 5.59
C ALA A 66 9.24 -1.50 6.73
N PRO A 67 8.87 -2.39 7.66
CA PRO A 67 7.88 -2.09 8.69
C PRO A 67 8.37 -1.02 9.66
N SER A 68 7.42 -0.29 10.25
CA SER A 68 7.67 0.81 11.18
C SER A 68 8.37 0.39 12.47
N ARG A 69 8.16 -0.86 12.87
CA ARG A 69 8.79 -1.51 14.02
C ARG A 69 8.95 -3.00 13.75
N LEU A 70 9.92 -3.61 14.42
CA LEU A 70 10.09 -5.05 14.44
C LEU A 70 9.26 -5.70 15.55
N VAL A 71 8.85 -6.96 15.34
CA VAL A 71 8.30 -7.79 16.42
C VAL A 71 9.40 -8.12 17.44
N GLN A 72 9.02 -8.52 18.66
CA GLN A 72 9.99 -8.68 19.75
C GLN A 72 11.03 -9.77 19.47
N GLU A 73 10.62 -10.83 18.77
CA GLU A 73 11.45 -11.96 18.40
C GLU A 73 12.61 -11.51 17.49
N ASP A 74 12.29 -10.70 16.48
CA ASP A 74 13.26 -10.19 15.50
C ASP A 74 14.25 -9.17 16.08
N GLN A 75 13.86 -8.46 17.16
CA GLN A 75 14.74 -7.49 17.83
C GLN A 75 15.93 -8.15 18.52
N SER A 76 15.85 -9.46 18.78
CA SER A 76 16.93 -10.21 19.44
C SER A 76 18.12 -10.54 18.51
N ASP A 77 17.94 -10.44 17.19
CA ASP A 77 18.99 -10.68 16.19
C ASP A 77 19.63 -9.36 15.73
N PRO A 78 20.89 -9.06 16.14
CA PRO A 78 21.55 -7.80 15.78
C PRO A 78 21.77 -7.64 14.27
N MET A 79 22.02 -8.73 13.53
CA MET A 79 22.25 -8.66 12.09
C MET A 79 20.95 -8.33 11.36
N PHE A 80 19.83 -8.91 11.81
CA PHE A 80 18.50 -8.60 11.28
C PHE A 80 18.14 -7.13 11.55
N VAL A 81 18.35 -6.65 12.78
CA VAL A 81 18.09 -5.25 13.17
C VAL A 81 18.91 -4.27 12.33
N GLN A 82 20.20 -4.56 12.07
CA GLN A 82 21.05 -3.70 11.24
C GLN A 82 20.53 -3.61 9.79
N ARG A 83 20.12 -4.73 9.21
CA ARG A 83 19.54 -4.76 7.87
C ARG A 83 18.23 -3.97 7.82
N TRP A 84 17.31 -4.26 8.75
CA TRP A 84 16.03 -3.55 8.85
C TRP A 84 16.23 -2.05 9.02
N THR A 85 17.20 -1.61 9.81
CA THR A 85 17.49 -0.18 10.01
C THR A 85 17.86 0.49 8.68
N SER A 86 18.67 -0.18 7.86
CA SER A 86 19.08 0.32 6.54
C SER A 86 17.90 0.36 5.57
N ASP A 87 17.13 -0.73 5.52
CA ASP A 87 15.93 -0.85 4.68
C ASP A 87 14.87 0.18 5.08
N ARG A 88 14.69 0.42 6.38
CA ARG A 88 13.73 1.41 6.92
C ARG A 88 14.14 2.83 6.58
N LEU A 89 15.42 3.16 6.65
CA LEU A 89 15.93 4.47 6.24
C LEU A 89 15.70 4.70 4.74
N PHE A 90 15.96 3.69 3.92
CA PHE A 90 15.71 3.73 2.48
C PHE A 90 14.21 3.93 2.20
N TYR A 91 13.34 3.12 2.82
CA TYR A 91 11.89 3.21 2.67
C TYR A 91 11.35 4.59 3.06
N GLN A 92 11.79 5.15 4.19
CA GLN A 92 11.39 6.51 4.61
C GLN A 92 11.85 7.58 3.62
N THR A 93 13.06 7.45 3.06
CA THR A 93 13.57 8.39 2.06
C THR A 93 12.75 8.31 0.78
N LEU A 94 12.43 7.09 0.33
CA LEU A 94 11.58 6.84 -0.82
C LEU A 94 10.17 7.39 -0.62
N GLN A 95 9.54 7.12 0.53
CA GLN A 95 8.23 7.63 0.91
C GLN A 95 8.17 9.16 0.82
N ARG A 96 9.13 9.85 1.44
CA ARG A 96 9.21 11.33 1.40
C ARG A 96 9.41 11.86 -0.02
N SER A 97 10.27 11.21 -0.80
CA SER A 97 10.54 11.61 -2.19
C SER A 97 9.29 11.45 -3.07
N MET A 98 8.58 10.33 -2.92
CA MET A 98 7.35 10.06 -3.66
C MET A 98 6.23 11.01 -3.26
N ALA A 99 5.97 11.19 -1.95
CA ALA A 99 4.97 12.13 -1.46
C ALA A 99 5.20 13.53 -2.02
N LYS A 100 6.43 14.05 -1.89
CA LYS A 100 6.83 15.36 -2.42
C LYS A 100 6.64 15.46 -3.94
N SER A 101 7.01 14.41 -4.69
CA SER A 101 6.85 14.42 -6.15
C SER A 101 5.37 14.43 -6.55
N LEU A 102 4.50 13.70 -5.85
CA LEU A 102 3.07 13.64 -6.13
C LEU A 102 2.38 14.96 -5.74
N GLU A 103 2.73 15.53 -4.59
CA GLU A 103 2.27 16.86 -4.15
C GLU A 103 2.58 17.94 -5.19
N ALA A 104 3.83 17.98 -5.69
CA ALA A 104 4.25 18.92 -6.71
C ALA A 104 3.43 18.77 -8.01
N ASN A 105 3.13 17.54 -8.41
CA ASN A 105 2.31 17.28 -9.61
C ASN A 105 0.84 17.67 -9.43
N LEU A 106 0.31 17.61 -8.21
CA LEU A 106 -1.06 18.03 -7.89
C LEU A 106 -1.19 19.56 -7.69
N GLY A 107 -0.07 20.29 -7.65
CA GLY A 107 -0.06 21.72 -7.39
C GLY A 107 -0.51 22.08 -5.96
N ARG A 108 -0.40 21.15 -5.01
CA ARG A 108 -0.78 21.35 -3.60
C ARG A 108 0.45 21.56 -2.72
N MET A 109 0.35 22.48 -1.75
CA MET A 109 1.38 22.81 -0.75
C MET A 109 0.98 22.37 0.67
N GLN A 110 0.29 21.23 0.80
CA GLN A 110 -0.09 20.67 2.09
C GLN A 110 0.81 19.50 2.45
N SER A 111 0.98 19.23 3.74
CA SER A 111 1.64 18.02 4.23
C SER A 111 0.71 16.83 3.99
N LEU A 112 0.92 16.10 2.89
CA LEU A 112 0.13 14.92 2.57
C LEU A 112 0.86 13.66 3.04
N GLU A 113 0.08 12.69 3.54
CA GLU A 113 0.60 11.37 3.88
C GLU A 113 0.46 10.43 2.68
N LEU A 114 1.47 9.59 2.47
CA LEU A 114 1.46 8.53 1.47
C LEU A 114 1.04 7.21 2.12
N ILE A 115 -0.02 6.60 1.59
CA ILE A 115 -0.63 5.36 2.07
C ILE A 115 -0.44 4.27 1.03
N ARG A 116 -0.02 3.08 1.44
CA ARG A 116 0.01 1.89 0.59
C ARG A 116 -1.36 1.25 0.53
N LEU A 117 -1.79 0.92 -0.68
CA LEU A 117 -3.05 0.25 -0.95
C LEU A 117 -2.79 -1.03 -1.75
N GLU A 118 -3.66 -2.01 -1.56
CA GLU A 118 -3.71 -3.22 -2.36
C GLU A 118 -5.06 -3.32 -3.06
N ARG A 119 -5.02 -3.72 -4.33
CA ARG A 119 -6.18 -4.18 -5.08
C ARG A 119 -6.10 -5.71 -5.17
N PRO A 120 -6.97 -6.43 -4.45
CA PRO A 120 -7.00 -7.87 -4.53
C PRO A 120 -7.48 -8.34 -5.91
N LEU A 121 -6.98 -9.49 -6.35
CA LEU A 121 -7.54 -10.18 -7.50
C LEU A 121 -8.88 -10.80 -7.09
N GLY A 122 -9.95 -10.45 -7.80
CA GLY A 122 -11.23 -11.13 -7.63
C GLY A 122 -11.14 -12.58 -8.08
N SER A 123 -11.81 -13.48 -7.37
CA SER A 123 -11.91 -14.87 -7.85
C SER A 123 -12.79 -14.93 -9.12
N PRO A 124 -12.62 -15.96 -9.97
CA PRO A 124 -13.49 -16.13 -11.13
C PRO A 124 -14.98 -16.15 -10.76
N GLU A 125 -15.34 -16.77 -9.63
CA GLU A 125 -16.72 -16.82 -9.14
C GLU A 125 -17.25 -15.43 -8.73
N GLU A 126 -16.44 -14.65 -8.00
CA GLU A 126 -16.81 -13.28 -7.61
C GLU A 126 -17.07 -12.37 -8.82
N ILE A 127 -16.29 -12.55 -9.89
CA ILE A 127 -16.42 -11.76 -11.12
C ILE A 127 -17.66 -12.21 -11.92
N LEU A 128 -17.84 -13.52 -12.08
CA LEU A 128 -18.89 -14.08 -12.93
C LEU A 128 -20.29 -14.03 -12.29
N GLN A 129 -20.39 -14.18 -10.97
CA GLN A 129 -21.67 -14.24 -10.25
C GLN A 129 -21.99 -12.93 -9.51
N GLY A 130 -20.98 -12.20 -9.05
CA GLY A 130 -21.15 -11.09 -8.10
C GLY A 130 -21.22 -9.68 -8.71
N GLY A 131 -21.04 -9.54 -10.03
CA GLY A 131 -21.00 -8.21 -10.68
C GLY A 131 -19.89 -7.29 -10.14
N LYS A 132 -18.93 -7.84 -9.39
CA LYS A 132 -17.85 -7.09 -8.74
C LYS A 132 -16.94 -6.54 -9.83
N ARG A 133 -16.97 -5.22 -10.00
CA ARG A 133 -16.11 -4.57 -10.99
C ARG A 133 -14.68 -4.52 -10.45
N MET A 134 -13.73 -4.87 -11.31
CA MET A 134 -12.30 -4.85 -10.94
C MET A 134 -11.77 -3.43 -10.66
N ASP A 135 -12.48 -2.40 -11.10
CA ASP A 135 -12.14 -0.98 -10.88
C ASP A 135 -12.78 -0.38 -9.63
N ASP A 136 -13.54 -1.13 -8.83
CA ASP A 136 -14.21 -0.60 -7.64
C ASP A 136 -13.18 -0.15 -6.58
N SER A 137 -13.33 1.06 -6.06
CA SER A 137 -12.47 1.61 -5.01
C SER A 137 -12.83 1.07 -3.62
N ARG A 138 -14.05 0.53 -3.45
CA ARG A 138 -14.50 -0.05 -2.17
C ARG A 138 -13.81 -1.37 -1.83
N SER A 139 -13.20 -2.02 -2.81
CA SER A 139 -12.43 -3.24 -2.62
C SER A 139 -10.95 -3.00 -2.31
N LEU A 140 -10.52 -1.73 -2.19
CA LEU A 140 -9.15 -1.39 -1.87
C LEU A 140 -8.85 -1.68 -0.39
N ILE A 141 -7.72 -2.33 -0.15
CA ILE A 141 -7.24 -2.68 1.18
C ILE A 141 -6.13 -1.70 1.54
N VAL A 142 -6.22 -1.05 2.71
CA VAL A 142 -5.11 -0.26 3.25
C VAL A 142 -4.09 -1.23 3.85
N LEU A 143 -2.85 -1.16 3.38
CA LEU A 143 -1.79 -2.03 3.86
C LEU A 143 -1.18 -1.49 5.17
N PRO A 144 -0.96 -2.36 6.18
CA PRO A 144 -0.41 -1.93 7.46
C PRO A 144 1.07 -1.56 7.32
N GLU A 145 1.49 -0.50 8.01
CA GLU A 145 2.88 -0.02 7.97
C GLU A 145 3.81 -0.74 8.95
N GLY A 146 3.31 -1.67 9.76
CA GLY A 146 4.09 -2.45 10.73
C GLY A 146 3.18 -3.39 11.51
N PRO A 147 3.71 -4.15 12.48
CA PRO A 147 2.90 -5.03 13.30
C PRO A 147 1.83 -4.22 14.03
N GLU A 148 0.59 -4.71 13.96
CA GLU A 148 -0.55 -4.12 14.65
C GLU A 148 -0.26 -4.08 16.15
N ASP A 149 -0.58 -2.95 16.80
CA ASP A 149 -0.67 -2.95 18.26
C ASP A 149 -1.79 -3.94 18.60
N SER A 150 -1.43 -5.08 19.18
CA SER A 150 -2.39 -6.05 19.67
C SER A 150 -3.31 -5.34 20.65
N VAL A 151 -4.50 -4.97 20.20
CA VAL A 151 -5.58 -4.57 21.11
C VAL A 151 -5.84 -5.81 21.95
N PRO A 152 -5.67 -5.77 23.28
CA PRO A 152 -6.08 -6.89 24.11
C PRO A 152 -7.57 -7.07 23.84
N THR A 153 -7.92 -8.21 23.26
CA THR A 153 -9.31 -8.62 23.15
C THR A 153 -9.78 -8.80 24.58
N THR A 154 -10.45 -7.77 25.14
CA THR A 154 -11.27 -7.93 26.34
C THR A 154 -12.31 -8.98 25.96
N GLN A 155 -12.01 -10.24 26.26
CA GLN A 155 -13.02 -11.26 26.41
C GLN A 155 -13.91 -10.75 27.55
N ALA A 156 -15.02 -10.14 27.16
CA ALA A 156 -16.14 -9.89 28.03
C ALA A 156 -16.65 -11.27 28.44
N ASP A 157 -16.14 -11.73 29.56
CA ASP A 157 -16.69 -12.80 30.35
C ASP A 157 -18.12 -12.38 30.75
N GLN A 158 -19.11 -13.16 30.32
CA GLN A 158 -20.45 -13.19 30.89
C GLN A 158 -21.34 -14.26 30.20
N PRO A 159 -22.30 -14.88 30.93
CA PRO A 159 -22.38 -15.13 32.37
C PRO A 159 -22.33 -16.63 32.74
#